data_AF-A0A357MLD3-F1
#
_entry.id   AF-A0A357MLD3-F1
#
_cell.length_a   1.000
_cell.length_b   1.000
_cell.length_c   1.000
_cell.angle_alpha   90.00
_cell.angle_beta   90.00
_cell.angle_gamma   90.00
#
_symmetry.space_group_name_H-M   'P 1'
#
loop_
_entity.id
_entity.type
_entity.pdbx_description
1 polymer ?
#
loop_
_entity_poly.entity_id
_entity_poly.type
_entity_poly.pdbx_seq_one_letter_code
_entity_poly.pdbx_strand_id
1 'polypeptide(L)'
;PAANSRRVETDLGTGAVTLTIEDDFGRRRDPDHGLIQSTIARERWSIHPDDPLSARGECHWTDTRERDGIALRTEASCDMWSDATHFHLRARMEAWENDRLVSEREEEDSIARDHL
;
A
#
# COMPACT_ATOMS: atom_id res chain seq x y z
N PRO A 1 -16.19 5.03 10.05
CA PRO A 1 -15.52 5.15 11.37
C PRO A 1 -14.11 4.61 11.21
N ALA A 2 -13.15 5.06 12.01
CA ALA A 2 -11.81 4.50 11.94
C ALA A 2 -11.82 3.03 12.40
N ALA A 3 -11.00 2.20 11.76
CA ALA A 3 -10.84 0.79 12.08
C ALA A 3 -9.40 0.38 11.78
N ASN A 4 -8.85 -0.52 12.59
CA ASN A 4 -7.51 -1.04 12.40
C ASN A 4 -7.51 -2.55 12.59
N SER A 5 -6.86 -3.28 11.69
CA SER A 5 -6.68 -4.72 11.78
C SER A 5 -5.24 -5.11 11.46
N ARG A 6 -4.72 -6.08 12.21
CA ARG A 6 -3.39 -6.68 12.01
C ARG A 6 -3.53 -8.18 12.24
N ARG A 7 -3.21 -8.98 11.23
CA ARG A 7 -3.38 -10.42 11.27
C ARG A 7 -2.13 -11.11 10.75
N VAL A 8 -1.67 -12.12 11.48
CA VAL A 8 -0.64 -13.06 11.02
C VAL A 8 -1.30 -14.40 10.70
N GLU A 9 -0.99 -14.95 9.54
CA GLU A 9 -1.48 -16.23 9.05
C GLU A 9 -0.30 -17.10 8.62
N THR A 10 -0.36 -18.39 8.95
CA THR A 10 0.57 -19.39 8.44
C THR A 10 -0.19 -20.35 7.55
N ASP A 11 0.25 -20.49 6.31
CA ASP A 11 -0.22 -21.55 5.41
C ASP A 11 0.39 -22.89 5.87
N LEU A 12 -0.46 -23.84 6.26
CA LEU A 12 -0.02 -25.14 6.77
C LEU A 12 0.47 -26.09 5.67
N GLY A 13 0.09 -25.87 4.42
CA GLY A 13 0.54 -26.66 3.28
C GLY A 13 1.91 -26.19 2.78
N THR A 14 2.16 -24.89 2.78
CA THR A 14 3.41 -24.31 2.25
C THR A 14 4.39 -23.86 3.31
N GLY A 15 3.97 -23.62 4.56
CA GLY A 15 4.81 -23.04 5.62
C GLY A 15 4.98 -21.52 5.54
N ALA A 16 4.42 -20.87 4.51
CA ALA A 16 4.52 -19.43 4.33
C ALA A 16 3.78 -18.66 5.43
N VAL A 17 4.39 -17.59 5.93
CA VAL A 17 3.82 -16.68 6.92
C VAL A 17 3.44 -15.37 6.23
N THR A 18 2.22 -14.88 6.46
CA THR A 18 1.72 -13.61 5.92
C THR A 18 1.25 -12.71 7.06
N LEU A 19 1.66 -11.45 7.05
CA LEU A 19 1.11 -10.36 7.84
C LEU A 19 0.24 -9.46 6.94
N THR A 20 -1.03 -9.34 7.29
CA THR A 20 -1.99 -8.42 6.65
C THR A 20 -2.32 -7.29 7.60
N ILE A 21 -2.23 -6.06 7.12
CA ILE A 21 -2.56 -4.83 7.87
C ILE A 21 -3.61 -4.05 7.07
N GLU A 22 -4.68 -3.64 7.74
CA GLU A 22 -5.63 -2.66 7.20
C GLU A 22 -5.87 -1.57 8.25
N ASP A 23 -5.48 -0.34 7.93
CA ASP A 23 -5.68 0.84 8.77
C ASP A 23 -6.58 1.85 8.03
N ASP A 24 -7.86 1.90 8.41
CA ASP A 24 -8.83 2.91 7.98
C ASP A 24 -8.86 4.05 9.01
N PHE A 25 -8.41 5.25 8.60
CA PHE A 25 -8.36 6.42 9.48
C PHE A 25 -9.73 7.10 9.69
N GLY A 26 -10.73 6.61 8.97
CA GLY A 26 -12.10 7.07 8.97
C GLY A 26 -12.29 8.37 8.18
N ARG A 27 -13.47 8.51 7.60
CA ARG A 27 -13.90 9.75 6.94
C ARG A 27 -14.26 10.82 7.97
N ARG A 28 -13.68 12.02 7.83
CA ARG A 28 -13.93 13.16 8.73
C ARG A 28 -14.16 14.44 7.95
N ARG A 29 -15.04 15.30 8.47
CA ARG A 29 -15.29 16.64 7.95
C ARG A 29 -14.70 17.67 8.90
N ASP A 30 -13.91 18.58 8.36
CA ASP A 30 -13.42 19.74 9.09
C ASP A 30 -14.59 20.73 9.38
N PRO A 31 -14.80 21.17 10.64
CA PRO A 31 -15.91 22.04 10.98
C PRO A 31 -15.72 23.49 10.52
N ASP A 32 -14.49 23.96 10.34
CA ASP A 32 -14.17 25.36 10.03
C ASP A 32 -14.29 25.64 8.52
N HIS A 33 -13.79 24.71 7.70
CA HIS A 33 -13.76 24.89 6.24
C HIS A 33 -14.49 23.81 5.45
N GLY A 34 -15.07 22.82 6.12
CA GLY A 34 -15.99 21.86 5.51
C GLY A 34 -15.34 20.78 4.64
N LEU A 35 -14.00 20.71 4.56
CA LEU A 35 -13.29 19.68 3.79
C LEU A 35 -13.55 18.30 4.39
N ILE A 36 -13.85 17.33 3.55
CA ILE A 36 -13.99 15.94 3.94
C ILE A 36 -12.74 15.20 3.49
N GLN A 37 -12.15 14.42 4.39
CA GLN A 37 -10.96 13.62 4.11
C GLN A 37 -11.11 12.18 4.62
N SER A 38 -10.48 11.24 3.93
CA SER A 38 -10.40 9.84 4.34
C SER A 38 -9.09 9.24 3.85
N THR A 39 -8.51 8.36 4.63
CA THR A 39 -7.30 7.63 4.26
C THR A 39 -7.45 6.18 4.68
N ILE A 40 -7.03 5.25 3.83
CA ILE A 40 -6.96 3.82 4.17
C ILE A 40 -5.65 3.24 3.62
N ALA A 41 -4.91 2.58 4.50
CA ALA A 41 -3.68 1.87 4.19
C ALA A 41 -3.93 0.36 4.26
N ARG A 42 -3.46 -0.37 3.25
CA ARG A 42 -3.57 -1.83 3.15
C ARG A 42 -2.19 -2.37 2.85
N GLU A 43 -1.70 -3.28 3.68
CA GLU A 43 -0.38 -3.87 3.52
C GLU A 43 -0.46 -5.39 3.63
N ARG A 44 0.40 -6.04 2.84
CA ARG A 44 0.55 -7.50 2.84
C ARG A 44 2.04 -7.83 2.76
N TRP A 45 2.53 -8.52 3.77
CA TRP A 45 3.92 -8.94 3.89
C TRP A 45 3.97 -10.46 3.99
N SER A 46 4.71 -11.14 3.14
CA SER A 46 4.81 -12.61 3.17
C SER A 46 6.23 -13.12 3.03
N ILE A 47 6.55 -14.21 3.72
CA ILE A 47 7.85 -14.88 3.65
C ILE A 47 7.71 -16.36 4.03
N HIS A 48 8.50 -17.22 3.42
CA HIS A 48 8.71 -18.60 3.84
C HIS A 48 9.94 -18.68 4.75
N PRO A 49 9.86 -19.31 5.94
CA PRO A 49 10.95 -19.32 6.91
C PRO A 49 12.24 -19.98 6.40
N ASP A 50 12.11 -20.97 5.51
CA ASP A 50 13.27 -21.66 4.91
C ASP A 50 13.73 -21.07 3.56
N ASP A 51 13.03 -20.05 3.04
CA ASP A 51 13.39 -19.41 1.77
C ASP A 51 13.37 -17.88 1.93
N PRO A 52 14.51 -17.25 2.28
CA PRO A 52 14.56 -15.80 2.44
C PRO A 52 14.33 -15.03 1.14
N LEU A 53 14.46 -15.66 -0.04
CA LEU A 53 14.20 -15.02 -1.33
C LEU A 53 12.70 -14.96 -1.65
N SER A 54 11.88 -15.70 -0.91
CA SER A 54 10.41 -15.64 -1.04
C SER A 54 9.78 -14.37 -0.46
N ALA A 55 10.56 -13.50 0.21
CA ALA A 55 10.06 -12.28 0.82
C ALA A 55 9.34 -11.38 -0.20
N ARG A 56 8.09 -11.01 0.12
CA ARG A 56 7.25 -10.09 -0.65
C ARG A 56 6.62 -9.07 0.28
N GLY A 57 6.58 -7.82 -0.15
CA GLY A 57 5.83 -6.73 0.49
C GLY A 57 4.96 -6.03 -0.53
N GLU A 58 3.73 -5.74 -0.17
CA GLU A 58 2.75 -5.03 -0.98
C GLU A 58 2.10 -3.98 -0.08
N CYS A 59 2.06 -2.72 -0.50
CA CYS A 59 1.33 -1.66 0.18
C CYS A 59 0.44 -0.93 -0.81
N HIS A 60 -0.77 -0.56 -0.37
CA HIS A 60 -1.72 0.21 -1.15
C HIS A 60 -2.43 1.24 -0.25
N TRP A 61 -2.33 2.50 -0.63
CA TRP A 61 -2.87 3.64 0.08
C TRP A 61 -3.89 4.34 -0.80
N THR A 62 -5.09 4.55 -0.24
CA THR A 62 -6.11 5.40 -0.83
C THR A 62 -6.29 6.63 0.05
N ASP A 63 -6.12 7.82 -0.52
CA ASP A 63 -6.34 9.09 0.17
C ASP A 63 -7.36 9.94 -0.60
N THR A 64 -8.41 10.41 0.07
CA THR A 64 -9.49 11.19 -0.54
C THR A 64 -9.66 12.55 0.10
N ARG A 65 -9.99 13.56 -0.72
CA ARG A 65 -10.34 14.92 -0.29
C ARG A 65 -11.54 15.41 -1.07
N GLU A 66 -12.61 15.80 -0.38
CA GLU A 66 -13.85 16.26 -1.01
C GLU A 66 -14.31 17.59 -0.42
N ARG A 67 -14.68 18.54 -1.28
CA ARG A 67 -15.28 19.82 -0.88
C ARG A 67 -15.95 20.51 -2.08
N ASP A 68 -17.13 21.08 -1.87
CA ASP A 68 -17.79 21.99 -2.81
C ASP A 68 -17.86 21.49 -4.27
N GLY A 69 -18.12 20.19 -4.46
CA GLY A 69 -18.21 19.55 -5.78
C GLY A 69 -16.87 19.07 -6.38
N ILE A 70 -15.77 19.26 -5.66
CA ILE A 70 -14.45 18.67 -5.97
C ILE A 70 -14.30 17.38 -5.16
N ALA A 71 -13.94 16.29 -5.83
CA ALA A 71 -13.51 15.03 -5.23
C ALA A 71 -12.12 14.65 -5.77
N LEU A 72 -11.12 14.68 -4.91
CA LEU A 72 -9.76 14.25 -5.22
C LEU A 72 -9.51 12.88 -4.60
N ARG A 73 -8.83 12.01 -5.34
CA ARG A 73 -8.36 10.71 -4.84
C ARG A 73 -6.93 10.47 -5.30
N THR A 74 -6.06 10.08 -4.38
CA THR A 74 -4.72 9.58 -4.69
C THR A 74 -4.67 8.11 -4.35
N GLU A 75 -4.21 7.29 -5.28
CA GLU A 75 -3.85 5.91 -5.03
C GLU A 75 -2.33 5.80 -5.09
N ALA A 76 -1.72 5.19 -4.07
CA ALA A 76 -0.30 4.90 -4.06
C ALA A 76 -0.08 3.42 -3.73
N SER A 77 0.57 2.72 -4.65
CA SER A 77 0.91 1.30 -4.48
C SER A 77 2.42 1.12 -4.51
N CYS A 78 2.94 0.24 -3.68
CA CYS A 78 4.31 -0.26 -3.83
C CYS A 78 4.40 -1.77 -3.62
N ASP A 79 5.25 -2.40 -4.43
CA ASP A 79 5.62 -3.80 -4.34
C ASP A 79 7.12 -3.89 -4.05
N MET A 80 7.51 -4.83 -3.20
CA MET A 80 8.90 -5.17 -2.93
C MET A 80 9.10 -6.67 -2.97
N TRP A 81 10.16 -7.13 -3.64
CA TRP A 81 10.58 -8.52 -3.64
C TRP A 81 12.10 -8.63 -3.77
N SER A 82 12.64 -9.82 -3.57
CA SER A 82 14.07 -10.05 -3.74
C SER A 82 14.36 -11.29 -4.56
N ASP A 83 15.51 -11.29 -5.21
CA ASP A 83 16.15 -12.49 -5.71
C ASP A 83 17.54 -12.67 -5.08
N ALA A 84 18.30 -13.65 -5.58
CA ALA A 84 19.62 -13.98 -5.06
C ALA A 84 20.64 -12.82 -5.16
N THR A 85 20.36 -11.82 -5.99
CA THR A 85 21.30 -10.77 -6.41
C THR A 85 20.76 -9.35 -6.21
N HIS A 86 19.44 -9.14 -6.18
CA HIS A 86 18.83 -7.82 -6.10
C HIS A 86 17.63 -7.77 -5.13
N PHE A 87 17.36 -6.57 -4.64
CA PHE A 87 16.04 -6.16 -4.18
C PHE A 87 15.37 -5.40 -5.31
N HIS A 88 14.11 -5.71 -5.55
CA HIS A 88 13.29 -5.07 -6.57
C HIS A 88 12.18 -4.29 -5.90
N LEU A 89 11.90 -3.11 -6.43
CA LEU A 89 10.86 -2.23 -5.96
C LEU A 89 10.06 -1.76 -7.17
N ARG A 90 8.74 -1.77 -7.05
CA ARG A 90 7.85 -1.10 -7.99
C ARG A 90 6.95 -0.16 -7.21
N ALA A 91 6.77 1.05 -7.70
CA ALA A 91 5.88 2.03 -7.11
C ALA A 91 4.99 2.64 -8.19
N ARG A 92 3.71 2.83 -7.86
CA ARG A 92 2.71 3.45 -8.74
C ARG A 92 1.94 4.51 -7.96
N MET A 93 1.75 5.67 -8.56
CA MET A 93 0.98 6.76 -7.98
C MET A 93 -0.01 7.29 -9.01
N GLU A 94 -1.28 7.35 -8.63
CA GLU A 94 -2.38 7.83 -9.45
C GLU A 94 -3.06 9.00 -8.76
N ALA A 95 -3.33 10.07 -9.49
CA ALA A 95 -4.11 11.21 -9.01
C ALA A 95 -5.39 11.33 -9.84
N TRP A 96 -6.52 11.43 -9.14
CA TRP A 96 -7.86 11.46 -9.70
C TRP A 96 -8.57 12.73 -9.27
N GLU A 97 -9.29 13.36 -10.20
CA GLU A 97 -10.21 14.47 -9.95
C GLU A 97 -11.60 14.09 -10.48
N ASN A 98 -12.60 14.06 -9.60
CA ASN A 98 -13.99 13.71 -9.93
C ASN A 98 -14.09 12.40 -10.75
N ASP A 99 -13.42 11.36 -10.26
CA ASP A 99 -13.30 10.03 -10.87
C ASP A 99 -12.62 9.99 -12.25
N ARG A 100 -11.96 11.08 -12.66
CA ARG A 100 -11.10 11.13 -13.83
C ARG A 100 -9.63 11.08 -13.42
N LEU A 101 -8.88 10.12 -13.95
CA LEU A 101 -7.43 10.08 -13.80
C LEU A 101 -6.81 11.32 -14.47
N VAL A 102 -6.07 12.12 -13.70
CA VAL A 102 -5.42 13.36 -14.18
C VAL A 102 -3.90 13.24 -14.22
N SER A 103 -3.32 12.32 -13.45
CA SER A 103 -1.89 12.03 -13.48
C SER A 103 -1.63 10.60 -13.03
N GLU A 104 -0.62 9.98 -13.63
CA GLU A 104 -0.12 8.66 -13.26
C GLU A 104 1.40 8.65 -13.40
N ARG A 105 2.08 8.00 -12.45
CA ARG A 105 3.50 7.70 -12.53
C ARG A 105 3.74 6.29 -12.00
N GLU A 106 4.57 5.56 -12.70
CA GLU A 106 5.03 4.24 -12.28
C GLU A 106 6.55 4.19 -12.43
N GLU A 107 7.22 3.63 -11.43
CA GLU A 107 8.66 3.45 -11.41
C GLU A 107 9.00 2.06 -10.91
N GLU A 108 10.00 1.46 -11.51
CA GLU A 108 10.58 0.19 -11.07
C GLU A 108 12.08 0.38 -10.97
N ASP A 109 12.67 -0.12 -9.88
CA ASP A 109 14.10 -0.06 -9.63
C ASP A 109 14.59 -1.38 -9.03
N SER A 110 15.87 -1.66 -9.22
CA SER A 110 16.54 -2.85 -8.72
C SER A 110 17.88 -2.49 -8.09
N ILE A 111 18.02 -2.82 -6.81
CA ILE A 111 19.20 -2.50 -6.01
C ILE A 111 19.97 -3.79 -5.78
N ALA A 112 21.24 -3.83 -6.21
CA ALA A 112 22.09 -5.00 -6.01
C ALA A 112 22.29 -5.29 -4.51
N ARG A 113 22.35 -6.58 -4.16
CA ARG A 113 22.69 -7.05 -2.82
C ARG A 113 24.20 -6.89 -2.62
N ASP A 114 24.60 -5.98 -1.77
CA ASP A 114 25.99 -5.64 -1.44
C ASP A 114 26.61 -6.56 -0.38
N HIS A 115 26.40 -7.88 -0.53
CA HIS A 115 26.93 -8.93 0.34
C HIS A 115 26.54 -8.82 1.83
N LEU A 116 25.24 -8.75 2.13
CA LEU A 116 24.71 -9.20 3.43
C LEU A 116 25.09 -10.66 3.71
#